data_AF-A0A6P3RQE4-F1
#
_entry.id   AF-A0A6P3RQE4-F1
#
_cell.length_a   1.000
_cell.length_b   1.000
_cell.length_c   1.000
_cell.angle_alpha   90.00
_cell.angle_beta   90.00
_cell.angle_gamma   90.00
#
_symmetry.space_group_name_H-M   'P 1'
#
loop_
_entity.id
_entity.type
_entity.pdbx_description
1 polymer ?
#
loop_
_entity_poly.entity_id
_entity_poly.type
_entity_poly.pdbx_seq_one_letter_code
_entity_poly.pdbx_strand_id
1 'polypeptide(L)'
;MALGRGLLRSCQGWPYRRYQEPIHLVQRVSESSHILRAPPYRRQLAKLALIFSHMLTELSALFPGGKYCGHTYQLTKAPAHAFWRKHCGAQCVLPWAEFESLLCTCHPVEPGSTALALRSTIDLTCSGHVSIFEFDIFTRLFQPWPTLLDNWKLLAVNHPGYMAFLTYDEVRARLQACREKPGSYIFRPSCTRLGQWAIGYVNSDGSILQTIPLNKPLLTALLEGQKEGL
;
A
#
# COMPACT_ATOMS: atom_id res chain seq x y z
N MET A 1 -38.00 -13.51 26.53
CA MET A 1 -36.64 -13.96 26.19
C MET A 1 -36.34 -13.47 24.78
N ALA A 2 -35.86 -12.26 24.48
CA ALA A 2 -34.71 -11.51 24.98
C ALA A 2 -33.41 -12.34 24.97
N LEU A 3 -32.81 -12.52 23.79
CA LEU A 3 -31.38 -12.84 23.57
C LEU A 3 -31.10 -12.58 22.07
N GLY A 4 -30.40 -11.50 21.74
CA GLY A 4 -30.05 -11.19 20.34
C GLY A 4 -29.80 -9.72 19.98
N ARG A 5 -29.94 -8.77 20.93
CA ARG A 5 -29.71 -7.32 20.67
C ARG A 5 -28.42 -6.76 21.28
N GLY A 6 -27.50 -7.62 21.74
CA GLY A 6 -26.33 -7.21 22.53
C GLY A 6 -25.02 -7.01 21.77
N LEU A 7 -24.80 -7.66 20.61
CA LEU A 7 -23.47 -7.63 19.95
C LEU A 7 -23.34 -6.66 18.76
N LEU A 8 -24.44 -6.03 18.35
CA LEU A 8 -24.47 -5.15 17.19
C LEU A 8 -24.43 -3.66 17.55
N ARG A 9 -24.20 -3.26 18.81
CA ARG A 9 -24.26 -1.84 19.23
C ARG A 9 -22.90 -1.13 19.33
N SER A 10 -21.77 -1.82 19.28
CA SER A 10 -20.45 -1.16 19.39
C SER A 10 -19.80 -0.80 18.05
N CYS A 11 -20.36 -1.24 16.91
CA CYS A 11 -19.78 -0.99 15.57
C CYS A 11 -20.85 -0.71 14.50
N GLN A 12 -21.96 -0.03 14.81
CA GLN A 12 -22.93 0.35 13.78
C GLN A 12 -22.41 1.53 12.94
N GLY A 13 -21.96 1.21 11.72
CA GLY A 13 -21.75 2.19 10.65
C GLY A 13 -20.35 2.27 10.07
N TRP A 14 -19.36 1.64 10.71
CA TRP A 14 -17.94 1.85 10.40
C TRP A 14 -17.44 1.12 9.14
N PRO A 15 -17.76 -0.17 8.88
CA PRO A 15 -17.44 -0.78 7.58
C PRO A 15 -18.27 -0.17 6.46
N TYR A 16 -19.53 0.18 6.75
CA TYR A 16 -20.50 0.55 5.72
C TYR A 16 -20.18 1.90 5.06
N ARG A 17 -19.76 2.92 5.84
CA ARG A 17 -19.41 4.23 5.26
C ARG A 17 -18.05 4.25 4.57
N ARG A 18 -17.05 3.49 5.07
CA ARG A 18 -15.69 3.49 4.53
C ARG A 18 -15.61 2.89 3.12
N TYR A 19 -16.43 1.88 2.84
CA TYR A 19 -16.40 1.15 1.57
C TYR A 19 -17.51 1.54 0.58
N GLN A 20 -18.37 2.50 0.92
CA GLN A 20 -19.47 2.96 0.06
C GLN A 20 -18.99 3.65 -1.22
N GLU A 21 -18.01 4.55 -1.16
CA GLU A 21 -17.50 5.24 -2.34
C GLU A 21 -16.84 4.30 -3.38
N PRO A 22 -15.95 3.37 -2.98
CA PRO A 22 -15.44 2.36 -3.90
C PRO A 22 -16.56 1.53 -4.56
N ILE A 23 -17.58 1.11 -3.79
CA ILE A 23 -18.71 0.35 -4.32
C ILE A 23 -19.49 1.15 -5.38
N HIS A 24 -19.77 2.44 -5.13
CA HIS A 24 -20.43 3.30 -6.11
C HIS A 24 -19.59 3.53 -7.37
N LEU A 25 -18.26 3.56 -7.24
CA LEU A 25 -17.35 3.70 -8.37
C LEU A 25 -17.39 2.47 -9.29
N VAL A 26 -17.59 1.27 -8.73
CA VAL A 26 -17.80 0.03 -9.52
C VAL A 26 -19.13 0.05 -10.27
N GLN A 27 -20.20 0.51 -9.62
CA GLN A 27 -21.52 0.58 -10.28
C GLN A 27 -21.47 1.46 -11.53
N ARG A 28 -20.83 2.64 -11.45
CA ARG A 28 -20.63 3.52 -12.63
C ARG A 28 -19.77 2.91 -13.72
N VAL A 29 -18.72 2.17 -13.35
CA VAL A 29 -17.82 1.52 -14.33
C VAL A 29 -18.50 0.33 -15.01
N SER A 30 -19.34 -0.42 -14.28
CA SER A 30 -20.12 -1.54 -14.82
C SER A 30 -21.18 -1.11 -15.84
N GLU A 31 -21.78 0.08 -15.66
CA GLU A 31 -22.78 0.65 -16.56
C GLU A 31 -22.19 1.15 -17.89
N SER A 32 -20.86 1.29 -17.98
CA SER A 32 -20.15 1.88 -19.13
C SER A 32 -19.50 0.83 -20.06
N SER A 33 -20.05 -0.38 -20.12
CA SER A 33 -19.41 -1.60 -20.66
C SER A 33 -18.90 -1.56 -22.11
N HIS A 34 -19.36 -0.61 -22.93
CA HIS A 34 -18.91 -0.47 -24.33
C HIS A 34 -17.57 0.28 -24.51
N ILE A 35 -17.00 0.90 -23.47
CA ILE A 35 -15.85 1.85 -23.60
C ILE A 35 -14.52 1.31 -23.02
N LEU A 36 -14.50 0.09 -22.48
CA LEU A 36 -13.36 -0.50 -21.75
C LEU A 36 -12.09 -0.83 -22.59
N ARG A 37 -12.07 -0.50 -23.89
CA ARG A 37 -10.92 -0.80 -24.77
C ARG A 37 -9.87 0.31 -24.86
N ALA A 38 -10.16 1.53 -24.43
CA ALA A 38 -9.18 2.62 -24.55
C ALA A 38 -8.14 2.61 -23.40
N PRO A 39 -6.85 2.92 -23.68
CA PRO A 39 -5.76 2.91 -22.69
C PRO A 39 -6.00 3.66 -21.36
N PRO A 40 -6.63 4.87 -21.32
CA PRO A 40 -6.85 5.57 -20.05
C PRO A 40 -7.85 4.83 -19.13
N TYR A 41 -8.91 4.26 -19.69
CA TYR A 41 -9.91 3.53 -18.91
C TYR A 41 -9.41 2.18 -18.40
N ARG A 42 -8.52 1.51 -19.15
CA ARG A 42 -7.87 0.27 -18.69
C ARG A 42 -6.98 0.50 -17.47
N ARG A 43 -6.19 1.57 -17.47
CA ARG A 43 -5.36 1.95 -16.30
C ARG A 43 -6.22 2.32 -15.10
N GLN A 44 -7.32 3.04 -15.32
CA GLN A 44 -8.28 3.35 -14.26
C GLN A 44 -8.87 2.07 -13.66
N LEU A 45 -9.30 1.12 -14.49
CA LEU A 45 -9.84 -0.16 -14.03
C LEU A 45 -8.80 -0.97 -13.26
N ALA A 46 -7.55 -1.01 -13.73
CA ALA A 46 -6.46 -1.69 -13.02
C ALA A 46 -6.20 -1.08 -11.64
N LYS A 47 -6.23 0.27 -11.54
CA LYS A 47 -6.13 0.97 -10.25
C LYS A 47 -7.28 0.61 -9.32
N LEU A 48 -8.51 0.58 -9.81
CA LEU A 48 -9.68 0.19 -9.02
C LEU A 48 -9.60 -1.25 -8.54
N ALA A 49 -9.22 -2.19 -9.42
CA ALA A 49 -9.03 -3.58 -9.06
C ALA A 49 -7.99 -3.74 -7.93
N LEU A 50 -6.92 -2.94 -7.96
CA LEU A 50 -5.93 -2.94 -6.90
C LEU A 50 -6.49 -2.38 -5.58
N ILE A 51 -7.25 -1.28 -5.62
CA ILE A 51 -7.94 -0.72 -4.43
C ILE A 51 -8.88 -1.78 -3.82
N PHE A 52 -9.66 -2.50 -4.62
CA PHE A 52 -10.51 -3.59 -4.10
C PHE A 52 -9.72 -4.74 -3.48
N SER A 53 -8.59 -5.11 -4.08
CA SER A 53 -7.69 -6.10 -3.49
C SER A 53 -7.19 -5.65 -2.11
N HIS A 54 -6.83 -4.37 -1.98
CA HIS A 54 -6.41 -3.79 -0.70
C HIS A 54 -7.55 -3.77 0.33
N MET A 55 -8.75 -3.34 -0.06
CA MET A 55 -9.94 -3.35 0.81
C MET A 55 -10.26 -4.77 1.30
N LEU A 56 -10.25 -5.76 0.40
CA LEU A 56 -10.54 -7.15 0.76
C LEU A 56 -9.48 -7.71 1.72
N THR A 57 -8.21 -7.41 1.47
CA THR A 57 -7.11 -7.90 2.32
C THR A 57 -7.13 -7.23 3.69
N GLU A 58 -7.40 -5.93 3.74
CA GLU A 58 -7.60 -5.19 4.99
C GLU A 58 -8.77 -5.77 5.79
N LEU A 59 -9.92 -5.99 5.15
CA LEU A 59 -11.10 -6.57 5.81
C LEU A 59 -10.77 -7.96 6.36
N SER A 60 -10.08 -8.79 5.59
CA SER A 60 -9.66 -10.13 6.02
C SER A 60 -8.71 -10.09 7.22
N ALA A 61 -7.83 -9.08 7.27
CA ALA A 61 -6.87 -8.90 8.35
C ALA A 61 -7.52 -8.34 9.64
N LEU A 62 -8.50 -7.44 9.51
CA LEU A 62 -9.21 -6.85 10.64
C LEU A 62 -10.41 -7.68 11.12
N PHE A 63 -10.95 -8.57 10.29
CA PHE A 63 -12.09 -9.44 10.58
C PHE A 63 -11.83 -10.93 10.23
N PRO A 64 -10.80 -11.57 10.81
CA PRO A 64 -10.53 -12.98 10.55
C PRO A 64 -11.74 -13.85 10.95
N GLY A 65 -12.21 -14.69 10.02
CA GLY A 65 -13.42 -15.49 10.22
C GLY A 65 -14.69 -14.66 10.45
N GLY A 66 -14.72 -13.41 9.97
CA GLY A 66 -15.85 -12.48 10.13
C GLY A 66 -15.94 -11.82 11.52
N LYS A 67 -14.97 -12.03 12.42
CA LYS A 67 -14.97 -11.47 13.77
C LYS A 67 -13.96 -10.33 13.87
N TYR A 68 -14.39 -9.19 14.40
CA TYR A 68 -13.52 -8.04 14.58
C TYR A 68 -12.32 -8.34 15.50
N CYS A 69 -11.11 -8.15 14.97
CA CYS A 69 -9.83 -8.33 15.67
C CYS A 69 -8.87 -7.15 15.46
N GLY A 70 -9.33 -6.02 14.91
CA GLY A 70 -8.48 -4.83 14.70
C GLY A 70 -7.84 -4.30 15.98
N HIS A 71 -8.55 -4.39 17.10
CA HIS A 71 -8.03 -4.00 18.42
C HIS A 71 -6.80 -4.82 18.86
N THR A 72 -6.66 -6.06 18.40
CA THR A 72 -5.52 -6.97 18.69
C THR A 72 -4.48 -7.04 17.58
N TYR A 73 -4.68 -6.32 16.47
CA TYR A 73 -3.77 -6.36 15.31
C TYR A 73 -2.33 -6.00 15.73
N GLN A 74 -1.37 -6.79 15.25
CA GLN A 74 0.05 -6.65 15.55
C GLN A 74 0.77 -6.08 14.34
N LEU A 75 1.36 -4.90 14.48
CA LEU A 75 2.24 -4.37 13.43
C LEU A 75 3.51 -5.21 13.44
N THR A 76 4.06 -5.42 12.26
CA THR A 76 5.29 -6.18 12.04
C THR A 76 6.51 -5.46 12.61
N LYS A 77 6.51 -4.12 12.58
CA LYS A 77 7.63 -3.30 13.09
C LYS A 77 7.33 -2.82 14.51
N ALA A 78 8.07 -3.34 15.48
CA ALA A 78 7.85 -3.05 16.91
C ALA A 78 7.85 -1.55 17.26
N PRO A 79 8.77 -0.69 16.75
CA PRO A 79 8.72 0.75 17.02
C PRO A 79 7.44 1.41 16.49
N ALA A 80 7.02 1.05 15.28
CA ALA A 80 5.76 1.52 14.70
C ALA A 80 4.54 1.02 15.49
N HIS A 81 4.60 -0.23 15.98
CA HIS A 81 3.55 -0.78 16.84
C HIS A 81 3.40 0.04 18.13
N ALA A 82 4.52 0.30 18.80
CA ALA A 82 4.56 1.09 20.03
C ALA A 82 4.04 2.52 19.78
N PHE A 83 4.42 3.14 18.66
CA PHE A 83 3.89 4.44 18.26
C PHE A 83 2.36 4.42 18.12
N TRP A 84 1.82 3.45 17.36
CA TRP A 84 0.37 3.36 17.15
C TRP A 84 -0.37 3.13 18.47
N ARG A 85 0.09 2.16 19.28
CA ARG A 85 -0.57 1.84 20.56
C ARG A 85 -0.51 2.99 21.56
N LYS A 86 0.60 3.73 21.61
CA LYS A 86 0.75 4.88 22.50
C LYS A 86 -0.25 6.00 22.19
N HIS A 87 -0.47 6.32 20.92
CA HIS A 87 -1.28 7.47 20.52
C HIS A 87 -2.73 7.12 20.17
N CYS A 88 -2.97 5.91 19.64
CA CYS A 88 -4.27 5.50 19.10
C CYS A 88 -4.96 4.44 19.97
N GLY A 89 -4.25 3.84 20.93
CA GLY A 89 -4.77 2.80 21.82
C GLY A 89 -5.25 1.55 21.06
N ALA A 90 -6.52 1.20 21.24
CA ALA A 90 -7.18 0.08 20.58
C ALA A 90 -7.83 0.44 19.23
N GLN A 91 -7.81 1.71 18.82
CA GLN A 91 -8.35 2.14 17.54
C GLN A 91 -7.54 1.50 16.40
N CYS A 92 -8.24 1.07 15.37
CA CYS A 92 -7.62 0.44 14.20
C CYS A 92 -7.76 1.27 12.93
N VAL A 93 -8.44 2.41 12.97
CA VAL A 93 -8.53 3.40 11.88
C VAL A 93 -8.63 4.79 12.47
N LEU A 94 -7.97 5.76 11.85
CA LEU A 94 -8.10 7.18 12.14
C LEU A 94 -8.42 7.98 10.86
N PRO A 95 -9.13 9.11 10.95
CA PRO A 95 -9.17 10.09 9.87
C PRO A 95 -7.77 10.53 9.48
N TRP A 96 -7.52 10.80 8.20
CA TRP A 96 -6.19 11.21 7.72
C TRP A 96 -5.60 12.38 8.51
N ALA A 97 -6.39 13.44 8.75
CA ALA A 97 -5.91 14.64 9.45
C ALA A 97 -5.43 14.35 10.88
N GLU A 98 -6.08 13.42 11.59
CA GLU A 98 -5.66 13.00 12.92
C GLU A 98 -4.38 12.16 12.86
N PHE A 99 -4.33 11.19 11.94
CA PHE A 99 -3.15 10.36 11.73
C PHE A 99 -1.92 11.19 11.34
N GLU A 100 -2.08 12.14 10.42
CA GLU A 100 -1.01 13.04 9.96
C GLU A 100 -0.46 13.87 11.12
N SER A 101 -1.34 14.48 11.92
CA SER A 101 -0.94 15.23 13.12
C SER A 101 -0.09 14.40 14.08
N LEU A 102 -0.52 13.15 14.35
CA LEU A 102 0.21 12.23 15.21
C LEU A 102 1.55 11.81 14.62
N LEU A 103 1.61 11.47 13.32
CA LEU A 103 2.84 11.05 12.66
C LEU A 103 3.88 12.18 12.67
N CYS A 104 3.44 13.42 12.42
CA CYS A 104 4.28 14.61 12.42
C CYS A 104 4.97 14.91 13.77
N THR A 105 4.47 14.36 14.89
CA THR A 105 5.14 14.50 16.19
C THR A 105 6.50 13.81 16.26
N CYS A 106 6.75 12.82 15.40
CA CYS A 106 8.01 12.05 15.37
C CYS A 106 8.63 11.95 13.97
N HIS A 107 7.84 12.16 12.93
CA HIS A 107 8.29 12.20 11.53
C HIS A 107 7.67 13.42 10.83
N PRO A 108 8.32 14.60 10.92
CA PRO A 108 7.79 15.84 10.34
C PRO A 108 7.59 15.73 8.83
N VAL A 109 6.48 16.30 8.34
CA VAL A 109 6.13 16.37 6.92
C VAL A 109 5.90 17.82 6.54
N GLU A 110 6.49 18.22 5.42
CA GLU A 110 6.22 19.55 4.85
C GLU A 110 4.79 19.58 4.29
N PRO A 111 3.99 20.61 4.63
CA PRO A 111 2.67 20.79 4.07
C PRO A 111 2.70 20.90 2.53
N GLY A 112 1.58 20.56 1.88
CA GLY A 112 1.40 20.71 0.44
C GLY A 112 1.55 19.40 -0.34
N SER A 113 2.28 19.42 -1.45
CA SER A 113 2.39 18.27 -2.38
C SER A 113 3.00 17.04 -1.72
N THR A 114 3.99 17.22 -0.84
CA THR A 114 4.62 16.13 -0.09
C THR A 114 3.62 15.43 0.83
N ALA A 115 2.82 16.19 1.59
CA ALA A 115 1.76 15.64 2.42
C ALA A 115 0.69 14.88 1.61
N LEU A 116 0.27 15.42 0.46
CA LEU A 116 -0.67 14.76 -0.44
C LEU A 116 -0.10 13.47 -1.05
N ALA A 117 1.19 13.46 -1.40
CA ALA A 117 1.88 12.26 -1.88
C ALA A 117 2.00 11.20 -0.78
N LEU A 118 2.28 11.62 0.45
CA LEU A 118 2.33 10.72 1.61
C LEU A 118 0.96 10.07 1.85
N ARG A 119 -0.11 10.88 1.87
CA ARG A 119 -1.48 10.37 1.95
C ARG A 119 -1.77 9.35 0.86
N SER A 120 -1.46 9.69 -0.38
CA SER A 120 -1.69 8.81 -1.54
C SER A 120 -0.86 7.51 -1.48
N THR A 121 0.21 7.48 -0.70
CA THR A 121 1.04 6.28 -0.48
C THR A 121 0.49 5.41 0.64
N ILE A 122 -0.05 6.01 1.71
CA ILE A 122 -0.53 5.29 2.91
C ILE A 122 -2.00 4.84 2.75
N ASP A 123 -2.87 5.71 2.23
CA ASP A 123 -4.32 5.45 2.06
C ASP A 123 -4.58 4.56 0.84
N LEU A 124 -4.17 3.30 0.95
CA LEU A 124 -4.29 2.27 -0.09
C LEU A 124 -5.74 2.02 -0.50
N THR A 125 -6.68 2.22 0.44
CA THR A 125 -8.12 2.08 0.22
C THR A 125 -8.78 3.34 -0.35
N CYS A 126 -8.04 4.46 -0.47
CA CYS A 126 -8.54 5.75 -0.93
C CYS A 126 -9.77 6.23 -0.15
N SER A 127 -9.78 5.99 1.16
CA SER A 127 -10.94 6.21 2.04
C SER A 127 -10.88 7.53 2.81
N GLY A 128 -9.78 8.28 2.71
CA GLY A 128 -9.51 9.45 3.56
C GLY A 128 -9.23 9.11 5.02
N HIS A 129 -9.02 7.83 5.31
CA HIS A 129 -8.69 7.30 6.61
C HIS A 129 -7.47 6.39 6.49
N VAL A 130 -6.74 6.22 7.58
CA VAL A 130 -5.61 5.30 7.67
C VAL A 130 -5.94 4.22 8.68
N SER A 131 -5.90 2.97 8.25
CA SER A 131 -5.99 1.83 9.17
C SER A 131 -4.64 1.41 9.73
N ILE A 132 -4.68 0.70 10.84
CA ILE A 132 -3.54 0.03 11.44
C ILE A 132 -2.88 -0.96 10.46
N PHE A 133 -3.67 -1.52 9.54
CA PHE A 133 -3.22 -2.43 8.49
C PHE A 133 -2.48 -1.69 7.37
N GLU A 134 -3.03 -0.57 6.88
CA GLU A 134 -2.36 0.30 5.90
C GLU A 134 -1.05 0.86 6.48
N PHE A 135 -1.06 1.24 7.75
CA PHE A 135 0.13 1.70 8.45
C PHE A 135 1.19 0.60 8.65
N ASP A 136 0.77 -0.64 8.93
CA ASP A 136 1.69 -1.80 8.95
C ASP A 136 2.37 -1.99 7.58
N ILE A 137 1.60 -1.95 6.49
CA ILE A 137 2.14 -2.05 5.14
C ILE A 137 3.16 -0.95 4.87
N PHE A 138 2.81 0.31 5.15
CA PHE A 138 3.68 1.46 4.93
C PHE A 138 5.00 1.33 5.70
N THR A 139 4.92 1.01 7.00
CA THR A 139 6.11 0.91 7.87
C THR A 139 7.01 -0.27 7.55
N ARG A 140 6.47 -1.35 6.95
CA ARG A 140 7.27 -2.45 6.42
C ARG A 140 7.98 -2.09 5.12
N LEU A 141 7.31 -1.36 4.23
CA LEU A 141 7.88 -0.95 2.94
C LEU A 141 9.03 0.05 3.13
N PHE A 142 8.86 1.05 3.99
CA PHE A 142 9.80 2.17 4.14
C PHE A 142 10.64 2.12 5.42
N GLN A 143 10.77 0.92 6.00
CA GLN A 143 11.66 0.65 7.13
C GLN A 143 13.12 1.11 6.88
N PRO A 144 13.90 1.42 7.93
CA PRO A 144 13.56 1.36 9.36
C PRO A 144 12.74 2.57 9.86
N TRP A 145 12.07 2.39 11.01
CA TRP A 145 11.22 3.41 11.63
C TRP A 145 11.91 4.78 11.84
N PRO A 146 13.14 4.88 12.39
CA PRO A 146 13.74 6.19 12.69
C PRO A 146 13.88 7.11 11.47
N THR A 147 14.05 6.55 10.27
CA THR A 147 14.19 7.29 9.01
C THR A 147 13.02 7.04 8.06
N LEU A 148 11.85 6.65 8.59
CA LEU A 148 10.70 6.17 7.81
C LEU A 148 10.35 7.08 6.63
N LEU A 149 10.20 8.38 6.88
CA LEU A 149 9.80 9.34 5.85
C LEU A 149 10.95 9.76 4.94
N ASP A 150 12.19 9.71 5.41
CA ASP A 150 13.35 9.93 4.53
C ASP A 150 13.50 8.78 3.55
N ASN A 151 13.31 7.53 4.01
CA ASN A 151 13.30 6.35 3.15
C ASN A 151 12.14 6.40 2.15
N TRP A 152 10.95 6.81 2.59
CA TRP A 152 9.80 7.01 1.71
C TRP A 152 10.07 8.09 0.65
N LYS A 153 10.59 9.26 1.04
CA LYS A 153 10.96 10.32 0.08
C LYS A 153 11.99 9.81 -0.91
N LEU A 154 13.06 9.18 -0.43
CA LEU A 154 14.11 8.63 -1.27
C LEU A 154 13.55 7.62 -2.27
N LEU A 155 12.78 6.63 -1.80
CA LEU A 155 12.36 5.48 -2.60
C LEU A 155 11.11 5.74 -3.44
N ALA A 156 10.15 6.53 -2.97
CA ALA A 156 8.83 6.67 -3.62
C ALA A 156 8.59 8.04 -4.24
N VAL A 157 9.30 9.08 -3.78
CA VAL A 157 9.17 10.44 -4.33
C VAL A 157 10.29 10.74 -5.32
N ASN A 158 11.53 10.39 -4.96
CA ASN A 158 12.73 10.81 -5.70
C ASN A 158 13.32 9.71 -6.60
N HIS A 159 13.02 8.43 -6.35
CA HIS A 159 13.67 7.34 -7.08
C HIS A 159 13.02 7.10 -8.46
N PRO A 160 13.76 7.20 -9.58
CA PRO A 160 13.20 7.04 -10.92
C PRO A 160 12.72 5.62 -11.23
N GLY A 161 13.26 4.63 -10.52
CA GLY A 161 12.84 3.22 -10.62
C GLY A 161 11.51 2.90 -9.94
N TYR A 162 10.94 3.79 -9.11
CA TYR A 162 9.69 3.50 -8.40
C TYR A 162 8.46 3.61 -9.28
N MET A 163 7.56 2.63 -9.13
CA MET A 163 6.33 2.53 -9.89
C MET A 163 5.16 2.14 -8.96
N ALA A 164 4.42 3.12 -8.45
CA ALA A 164 3.37 2.92 -7.44
C ALA A 164 2.23 1.96 -7.86
N PHE A 165 1.88 1.96 -9.15
CA PHE A 165 0.70 1.27 -9.68
C PHE A 165 1.03 0.51 -10.95
N LEU A 166 1.89 -0.51 -10.85
CA LEU A 166 2.14 -1.44 -11.95
C LEU A 166 1.82 -2.88 -11.54
N THR A 167 1.27 -3.64 -12.48
CA THR A 167 1.13 -5.09 -12.40
C THR A 167 2.43 -5.80 -12.81
N TYR A 168 2.47 -7.12 -12.61
CA TYR A 168 3.57 -7.95 -13.08
C TYR A 168 3.79 -7.81 -14.60
N ASP A 169 2.70 -7.83 -15.38
CA ASP A 169 2.76 -7.76 -16.84
C ASP A 169 3.19 -6.39 -17.34
N GLU A 170 2.75 -5.31 -16.69
CA GLU A 170 3.18 -3.96 -17.07
C GLU A 170 4.65 -3.70 -16.73
N VAL A 171 5.17 -4.28 -15.64
CA VAL A 171 6.62 -4.26 -15.35
C VAL A 171 7.39 -4.93 -16.49
N ARG A 172 6.95 -6.13 -16.91
CA ARG A 172 7.59 -6.86 -18.00
C ARG A 172 7.54 -6.06 -19.31
N ALA A 173 6.38 -5.52 -19.67
CA ALA A 173 6.22 -4.72 -20.88
C ALA A 173 7.11 -3.48 -20.89
N ARG A 174 7.28 -2.81 -19.73
CA ARG A 174 8.14 -1.64 -19.61
C ARG A 174 9.62 -1.99 -19.75
N LEU A 175 10.06 -3.05 -19.10
CA LEU A 175 11.46 -3.50 -19.19
C LEU A 175 11.81 -4.11 -20.55
N GLN A 176 10.81 -4.61 -21.29
CA GLN A 176 11.00 -5.10 -22.66
C GLN A 176 11.59 -4.02 -23.59
N ALA A 177 11.25 -2.75 -23.38
CA ALA A 177 11.82 -1.63 -24.14
C ALA A 177 13.31 -1.38 -23.83
N CYS A 178 13.81 -1.91 -22.71
CA CYS A 178 15.19 -1.80 -22.26
C CYS A 178 15.91 -3.15 -22.28
N ARG A 179 15.42 -4.14 -23.05
CA ARG A 179 15.97 -5.50 -23.07
C ARG A 179 17.47 -5.55 -23.41
N GLU A 180 17.92 -4.66 -24.30
CA GLU A 180 19.33 -4.55 -24.71
C GLU A 180 20.20 -3.78 -23.71
N LYS A 181 19.67 -3.44 -22.54
CA LYS A 181 20.35 -2.70 -21.48
C LYS A 181 20.30 -3.49 -20.17
N PRO A 182 21.15 -4.52 -19.99
CA PRO A 182 21.32 -5.21 -18.71
C PRO A 182 21.52 -4.22 -17.56
N GLY A 183 20.97 -4.52 -16.38
CA GLY A 183 20.96 -3.60 -15.25
C GLY A 183 19.77 -2.64 -15.22
N SER A 184 18.93 -2.61 -16.27
CA SER A 184 17.70 -1.81 -16.24
C SER A 184 16.72 -2.41 -15.26
N TYR A 185 16.28 -1.63 -14.27
CA TYR A 185 15.34 -2.09 -13.24
C TYR A 185 14.25 -1.07 -12.91
N ILE A 186 13.15 -1.59 -12.37
CA ILE A 186 12.08 -0.84 -11.72
C ILE A 186 11.56 -1.63 -10.52
N PHE A 187 10.96 -0.97 -9.55
CA PHE A 187 10.37 -1.63 -8.40
C PHE A 187 9.03 -1.02 -8.00
N ARG A 188 8.24 -1.82 -7.30
CA ARG A 188 6.88 -1.49 -6.88
C ARG A 188 6.47 -2.24 -5.63
N PRO A 189 5.44 -1.79 -4.90
CA PRO A 189 4.79 -2.63 -3.90
C PRO A 189 4.20 -3.89 -4.56
N SER A 190 4.34 -5.03 -3.90
CA SER A 190 3.73 -6.28 -4.36
C SER A 190 2.22 -6.28 -4.11
N CYS A 191 1.44 -6.55 -5.15
CA CYS A 191 -0.02 -6.60 -5.07
C CYS A 191 -0.55 -7.88 -4.39
N THR A 192 0.26 -8.95 -4.37
CA THR A 192 -0.12 -10.26 -3.80
C THR A 192 0.57 -10.54 -2.47
N ARG A 193 1.63 -9.79 -2.15
CA ARG A 193 2.34 -9.84 -0.86
C ARG A 193 2.46 -8.44 -0.27
N LEU A 194 1.36 -7.90 0.24
CA LEU A 194 1.31 -6.53 0.78
C LEU A 194 2.36 -6.32 1.87
N GLY A 195 2.99 -5.15 1.86
CA GLY A 195 4.13 -4.82 2.73
C GLY A 195 5.46 -5.43 2.28
N GLN A 196 5.54 -5.97 1.05
CA GLN A 196 6.78 -6.39 0.41
C GLN A 196 6.97 -5.67 -0.93
N TRP A 197 8.23 -5.52 -1.34
CA TRP A 197 8.61 -4.96 -2.62
C TRP A 197 8.71 -6.05 -3.69
N ALA A 198 8.43 -5.70 -4.94
CA ALA A 198 8.77 -6.49 -6.11
C ALA A 198 9.70 -5.65 -7.00
N ILE A 199 10.84 -6.23 -7.38
CA ILE A 199 11.85 -5.60 -8.23
C ILE A 199 11.87 -6.36 -9.55
N GLY A 200 11.63 -5.66 -10.66
CA GLY A 200 11.82 -6.18 -12.00
C GLY A 200 13.12 -5.65 -12.59
N TYR A 201 13.91 -6.50 -13.25
CA TYR A 201 15.18 -6.10 -13.85
C TYR A 201 15.50 -6.92 -15.10
N VAL A 202 16.43 -6.41 -15.91
CA VAL A 202 16.95 -7.02 -17.14
C VAL A 202 18.30 -7.66 -16.83
N ASN A 203 18.38 -8.98 -16.98
CA ASN A 203 19.63 -9.75 -16.84
C ASN A 203 20.61 -9.50 -17.97
N SER A 204 21.85 -9.97 -17.77
CA SER A 204 22.92 -9.95 -18.79
C SER A 204 22.58 -10.70 -20.08
N ASP A 205 21.72 -11.72 -20.02
CA ASP A 205 21.22 -12.47 -21.17
C ASP A 205 19.98 -11.83 -21.84
N GLY A 206 19.57 -10.66 -21.37
CA GLY A 206 18.37 -9.96 -21.84
C GLY A 206 17.05 -10.61 -21.40
N SER A 207 17.08 -11.55 -20.44
CA SER A 207 15.87 -12.04 -19.79
C SER A 207 15.35 -11.01 -18.76
N ILE A 208 14.03 -10.99 -18.56
CA ILE A 208 13.38 -10.09 -17.60
C ILE A 208 12.85 -10.92 -16.45
N LEU A 209 13.35 -10.66 -15.25
CA LEU A 209 12.93 -11.33 -14.02
C LEU A 209 12.27 -10.35 -13.06
N GLN A 210 11.44 -10.89 -12.16
CA GLN A 210 10.91 -10.15 -11.01
C GLN A 210 11.17 -10.94 -9.74
N THR A 211 11.73 -10.29 -8.73
CA THR A 211 12.05 -10.88 -7.43
C THR A 211 11.39 -10.09 -6.30
N ILE A 212 11.18 -10.76 -5.17
CA ILE A 212 10.69 -10.14 -3.93
C ILE A 212 11.80 -10.28 -2.90
N PRO A 213 12.44 -9.17 -2.47
CA PRO A 213 13.47 -9.23 -1.44
C PRO A 213 12.92 -9.86 -0.15
N LEU A 214 13.58 -10.92 0.33
CA LEU A 214 13.21 -11.60 1.56
C LEU A 214 14.03 -11.04 2.72
N ASN A 215 13.35 -10.72 3.82
CA ASN A 215 13.95 -10.37 5.11
C ASN A 215 14.98 -9.21 5.09
N LYS A 216 14.92 -8.31 4.10
CA LYS A 216 15.80 -7.13 4.04
C LYS A 216 15.08 -5.86 3.57
N PRO A 217 15.51 -4.66 4.00
CA PRO A 217 15.02 -3.39 3.46
C PRO A 217 15.30 -3.24 1.97
N LEU A 218 14.44 -2.51 1.25
CA LEU A 218 14.60 -2.31 -0.21
C LEU A 218 15.93 -1.64 -0.55
N LEU A 219 16.35 -0.61 0.19
CA LEU A 219 17.59 0.10 -0.09
C LEU A 219 18.80 -0.84 -0.07
N THR A 220 18.84 -1.79 0.88
CA THR A 220 19.88 -2.81 0.94
C THR A 220 19.82 -3.74 -0.28
N ALA A 221 18.62 -4.19 -0.66
CA ALA A 221 18.45 -5.06 -1.83
C ALA A 221 18.90 -4.37 -3.14
N LEU A 222 18.63 -3.06 -3.29
CA LEU A 222 19.07 -2.28 -4.45
C LEU A 222 20.59 -2.11 -4.48
N LEU A 223 21.22 -1.83 -3.34
CA LEU A 223 22.68 -1.69 -3.24
C LEU A 223 23.42 -3.01 -3.49
N GLU A 224 22.86 -4.13 -3.04
CA GLU A 224 23.39 -5.47 -3.34
C GLU A 224 23.26 -5.79 -4.83
N GLY A 225 22.07 -5.56 -5.43
CA GLY A 225 21.87 -5.76 -6.87
C GLY A 225 22.83 -4.95 -7.72
N GLN A 226 23.08 -3.69 -7.35
CA GLN A 226 24.07 -2.85 -8.03
C GLN A 226 25.49 -3.44 -7.96
N LYS A 227 25.90 -4.04 -6.83
CA LYS A 227 27.21 -4.69 -6.67
C LYS A 227 27.31 -5.98 -7.49
N GLU A 228 26.20 -6.67 -7.67
CA GLU A 228 26.09 -7.90 -8.45
C GLU A 228 25.94 -7.63 -9.96
N GLY A 229 25.77 -6.36 -10.37
CA GLY A 229 25.60 -5.97 -11.77
C GLY A 229 24.20 -6.27 -12.34
N LEU A 230 23.19 -6.34 -11.46
CA LEU A 230 21.78 -6.58 -11.78
C LEU A 230 21.00 -5.30 -12.07
#